data_AF-A0A2D9J1D4-F1
#
_entry.id   AF-A0A2D9J1D4-F1
#
_cell.length_a   1.000
_cell.length_b   1.000
_cell.length_c   1.000
_cell.angle_alpha   90.00
_cell.angle_beta   90.00
_cell.angle_gamma   90.00
#
_symmetry.space_group_name_H-M   'P 1'
#
loop_
_entity.id
_entity.type
_entity.pdbx_description
1 polymer ?
#
loop_
_entity_poly.entity_id
_entity_poly.type
_entity_poly.pdbx_seq_one_letter_code
_entity_poly.pdbx_strand_id
1 'polypeptide(L)'
;MKPIAFMKGRFVAAAISGVLLLATVVSLSLQQLNWGLDFTGGTLIELNYDSSADLGDIRDQLVGGGYEGAMVVSFGTDRDVLVRLP
;
A
#
# COMPACT_ATOMS: atom_id res chain seq x y z
N MET A 1 43.65 -17.73 5.93
CA MET A 1 42.75 -16.68 5.39
C MET A 1 42.96 -15.41 6.20
N LYS A 2 43.15 -14.24 5.58
CA LYS A 2 43.34 -12.97 6.30
C LYS A 2 41.98 -12.38 6.71
N PRO A 3 41.78 -11.97 7.98
CA PRO A 3 40.53 -11.37 8.41
C PRO A 3 40.35 -9.97 7.82
N ILE A 4 39.14 -9.66 7.37
CA ILE A 4 38.76 -8.34 6.84
C ILE A 4 38.43 -7.42 8.03
N ALA A 5 39.03 -6.23 8.07
CA ALA A 5 38.83 -5.26 9.15
C ALA A 5 37.51 -4.47 9.02
N PHE A 6 36.37 -5.17 9.06
CA PHE A 6 35.03 -4.57 8.89
C PHE A 6 34.68 -3.55 10.00
N MET A 7 35.24 -3.73 11.20
CA MET A 7 34.96 -2.87 12.35
C MET A 7 35.56 -1.46 12.25
N LYS A 8 36.45 -1.21 11.29
CA LYS A 8 37.11 0.09 11.11
C LYS A 8 36.12 1.21 10.78
N GLY A 9 35.03 0.91 10.08
CA GLY A 9 34.01 1.87 9.66
C GLY A 9 32.78 1.98 10.57
N ARG A 10 32.76 1.29 11.72
CA ARG A 10 31.54 1.11 12.52
C ARG A 10 30.86 2.41 12.96
N PHE A 11 31.63 3.45 13.26
CA PHE A 11 31.07 4.73 13.71
C PHE A 11 30.45 5.52 12.56
N VAL A 12 31.05 5.47 11.37
CA VAL A 12 30.48 6.10 10.16
C VAL A 12 29.20 5.38 9.75
N ALA A 13 29.22 4.04 9.74
CA ALA A 13 28.03 3.25 9.47
C ALA A 13 26.92 3.51 10.51
N ALA A 14 27.27 3.58 11.80
CA ALA A 14 26.30 3.90 12.86
C ALA A 14 25.70 5.29 12.71
N ALA A 15 26.50 6.30 12.36
CA ALA A 15 26.00 7.66 12.11
C ALA A 15 25.04 7.70 10.92
N ILE A 16 25.39 7.06 9.80
CA ILE A 16 24.52 6.97 8.62
C ILE A 16 23.21 6.26 8.97
N SER A 17 23.27 5.12 9.67
CA SER A 17 22.08 4.41 10.13
C SER A 17 21.22 5.27 11.05
N GLY A 18 21.83 6.05 11.96
CA GLY A 18 21.12 6.97 12.83
C GLY A 18 20.37 8.05 12.05
N VAL A 19 21.01 8.65 11.05
CA VAL A 19 20.37 9.63 10.16
C VAL A 19 19.21 9.01 9.38
N LEU A 20 19.39 7.80 8.84
CA LEU A 20 18.32 7.09 8.13
C LEU A 20 17.13 6.78 9.04
N LEU A 21 17.36 6.36 10.29
CA LEU A 21 16.29 6.14 11.26
C LEU A 21 15.51 7.42 11.56
N LEU A 22 16.22 8.53 11.78
CA LEU A 22 15.58 9.84 11.98
C LEU A 22 14.76 10.25 10.75
N ALA A 23 15.30 10.07 9.55
CA ALA A 23 14.59 10.35 8.31
C ALA A 23 13.31 9.53 8.19
N THR A 24 13.34 8.25 8.55
CA THR A 24 12.14 7.39 8.57
C THR A 24 11.08 7.90 9.55
N VAL A 25 11.47 8.27 10.78
CA VAL A 25 10.52 8.80 11.78
C VAL A 25 9.90 10.13 11.32
N VAL A 26 10.71 11.02 10.75
CA VAL A 26 10.23 12.30 10.19
C VAL A 26 9.29 12.06 9.02
N SER A 27 9.67 11.19 8.08
CA SER A 27 8.85 10.84 6.92
C SER A 27 7.50 10.26 7.34
N LEU A 28 7.50 9.33 8.30
CA LEU A 28 6.29 8.70 8.82
C LEU A 28 5.39 9.70 9.55
N SER A 29 5.98 10.69 10.23
CA SER A 29 5.22 11.74 10.93
C SER A 29 4.57 12.74 9.97
N LEU A 30 5.23 13.05 8.85
CA LEU A 30 4.73 14.01 7.85
C LEU A 30 3.78 13.39 6.83
N GLN A 31 4.10 12.20 6.31
CA GLN A 31 3.33 11.53 5.26
C GLN A 31 2.25 10.59 5.83
N GLN A 32 2.30 10.31 7.13
CA GLN A 32 1.42 9.36 7.82
C GLN A 32 1.48 7.96 7.20
N LEU A 33 0.67 7.04 7.73
CA LEU A 33 0.54 5.69 7.22
C LEU A 33 -0.68 5.61 6.29
N ASN A 34 -0.52 4.90 5.17
CA ASN A 34 -1.66 4.50 4.34
C ASN A 34 -2.40 3.36 5.04
N TRP A 35 -3.41 3.70 5.83
CA TRP A 35 -4.16 2.74 6.62
C TRP A 35 -4.92 1.73 5.73
N GLY A 36 -4.65 0.45 5.97
CA GLY A 36 -5.40 -0.65 5.36
C GLY A 36 -6.83 -0.75 5.91
N LEU A 37 -7.66 -1.57 5.27
CA LEU A 37 -9.06 -1.79 5.67
C LEU A 37 -9.18 -2.25 7.13
N ASP A 38 -8.24 -3.07 7.60
CA ASP A 38 -8.16 -3.55 8.99
C ASP A 38 -8.10 -2.41 10.04
N PHE A 39 -7.65 -1.21 9.63
CA PHE A 39 -7.47 -0.07 10.51
C PHE A 39 -8.42 1.11 10.22
N THR A 40 -8.96 1.21 9.00
CA THR A 40 -9.92 2.28 8.63
C THR A 40 -11.37 1.88 8.85
N GLY A 41 -11.67 0.59 8.97
CA GLY A 41 -13.02 0.08 8.75
C GLY A 41 -13.38 0.15 7.26
N GLY A 42 -14.56 -0.39 6.93
CA GLY A 42 -15.07 -0.46 5.56
C GLY A 42 -15.48 -1.88 5.18
N THR A 43 -15.90 -2.04 3.93
CA THR A 43 -16.31 -3.35 3.37
C THR A 43 -15.45 -3.70 2.17
N LEU A 44 -14.95 -4.94 2.16
CA LEU A 44 -14.28 -5.53 1.02
C LEU A 44 -15.26 -6.48 0.33
N ILE A 45 -15.50 -6.27 -0.95
CA ILE A 45 -16.38 -7.12 -1.76
C ILE A 45 -15.54 -7.71 -2.88
N GLU A 46 -15.52 -9.04 -2.96
CA GLU A 46 -14.90 -9.77 -4.04
C GLU A 46 -15.98 -10.23 -5.02
N LEU A 47 -15.82 -9.86 -6.29
CA LEU A 47 -16.75 -10.12 -7.37
C LEU A 47 -16.02 -10.92 -8.45
N ASN A 48 -16.64 -12.01 -8.90
CA ASN A 48 -16.16 -12.80 -10.03
C ASN A 48 -17.10 -12.60 -11.20
N TYR A 49 -16.58 -12.13 -12.34
CA TYR A 49 -17.34 -11.88 -13.54
C TYR A 49 -17.19 -13.02 -14.55
N ASP A 50 -18.28 -13.31 -15.27
CA ASP A 50 -18.28 -14.26 -16.38
C ASP A 50 -17.47 -13.77 -17.60
N SER A 51 -16.95 -12.56 -17.62
CA SER A 51 -16.12 -11.99 -18.70
C SER A 51 -15.16 -10.94 -18.14
N SER A 52 -14.13 -10.57 -18.90
CA SER A 52 -13.18 -9.51 -18.51
C SER A 52 -13.94 -8.28 -17.99
N ALA A 53 -13.62 -7.85 -16.78
CA ALA A 53 -14.34 -6.82 -16.08
C ALA A 53 -13.76 -5.43 -16.38
N ASP A 54 -14.62 -4.49 -16.75
CA ASP A 54 -14.22 -3.09 -16.95
C ASP A 54 -14.23 -2.35 -15.61
N LEU A 55 -13.03 -2.16 -15.04
CA LEU A 55 -12.84 -1.48 -13.76
C LEU A 55 -13.28 0.00 -13.80
N GLY A 56 -13.27 0.64 -14.98
CA GLY A 56 -13.68 2.02 -15.16
C GLY A 56 -15.19 2.15 -15.04
N ASP A 57 -15.93 1.36 -15.82
CA ASP A 57 -17.40 1.33 -15.77
C ASP A 57 -17.92 0.96 -14.38
N ILE A 58 -17.30 -0.02 -13.71
CA ILE A 58 -17.69 -0.41 -12.34
C ILE A 58 -17.49 0.75 -11.37
N ARG A 59 -16.37 1.48 -11.49
CA ARG A 59 -16.09 2.64 -10.63
C ARG A 59 -17.09 3.76 -10.86
N ASP A 60 -17.41 4.06 -12.12
CA ASP A 60 -18.34 5.13 -12.47
C ASP A 60 -19.76 4.82 -11.99
N GLN A 61 -20.19 3.56 -12.06
CA GLN A 61 -21.45 3.11 -11.47
C GLN A 61 -21.49 3.24 -9.95
N LEU A 62 -20.41 2.87 -9.26
CA LEU A 62 -20.33 3.00 -7.80
C LEU A 62 -20.36 4.46 -7.35
N VAL A 63 -19.64 5.35 -8.06
CA VAL A 63 -19.69 6.80 -7.82
C VAL A 63 -21.09 7.34 -8.08
N GLY A 64 -21.74 6.95 -9.18
CA GLY A 64 -23.13 7.33 -9.48
C GLY A 64 -24.14 6.81 -8.44
N GLY A 65 -23.85 5.69 -7.77
CA GLY A 65 -24.63 5.11 -6.69
C GLY A 65 -24.39 5.76 -5.31
N GLY A 66 -23.52 6.77 -5.20
CA GLY A 66 -23.22 7.46 -3.94
C GLY A 66 -22.04 6.87 -3.15
N TYR A 67 -21.31 5.90 -3.70
CA TYR A 67 -20.09 5.35 -3.09
C TYR A 67 -18.85 6.11 -3.57
N GLU A 68 -18.77 7.39 -3.23
CA GLU A 68 -17.60 8.22 -3.53
C GLU A 68 -16.34 7.65 -2.85
N GLY A 69 -15.24 7.54 -3.59
CA GLY A 69 -13.97 7.01 -3.08
C GLY A 69 -13.87 5.49 -3.07
N ALA A 70 -14.84 4.77 -3.67
CA ALA A 70 -14.71 3.32 -3.88
C ALA A 70 -13.47 2.98 -4.72
N MET A 71 -12.64 2.08 -4.22
CA MET A 71 -11.46 1.58 -4.93
C MET A 71 -11.79 0.25 -5.59
N VAL A 72 -11.63 0.20 -6.91
CA VAL A 72 -11.93 -0.97 -7.74
C VAL A 72 -10.64 -1.44 -8.40
N VAL A 73 -10.22 -2.68 -8.10
CA VAL A 73 -8.98 -3.28 -8.61
C VAL A 73 -9.22 -4.73 -9.03
N SER A 74 -8.48 -5.21 -10.03
CA SER A 74 -8.48 -6.63 -10.40
C SER A 74 -7.67 -7.46 -9.40
N PHE A 75 -8.11 -8.68 -9.08
CA PHE A 75 -7.45 -9.56 -8.11
C PHE A 75 -7.28 -11.00 -8.63
N GLY A 76 -6.08 -11.38 -9.05
CA GLY A 76 -5.83 -12.73 -9.58
C GLY A 76 -5.99 -12.81 -11.10
N THR A 77 -7.20 -12.59 -11.61
CA THR A 77 -7.47 -12.50 -13.06
C THR A 77 -8.16 -11.19 -13.46
N ASP A 78 -8.35 -10.96 -14.76
CA ASP A 78 -9.09 -9.79 -15.29
C ASP A 78 -10.61 -9.88 -15.10
N ARG A 79 -11.10 -11.02 -14.61
CA ARG A 79 -12.50 -11.28 -14.25
C ARG A 79 -12.78 -11.12 -12.76
N ASP A 80 -11.74 -11.21 -11.96
CA ASP A 80 -11.83 -11.11 -10.52
C ASP A 80 -11.63 -9.66 -10.12
N VAL A 81 -12.64 -9.06 -9.51
CA VAL A 81 -12.62 -7.65 -9.12
C VAL A 81 -12.85 -7.54 -7.62
N LEU A 82 -12.03 -6.72 -7.00
CA LEU A 82 -12.05 -6.44 -5.59
C LEU A 82 -12.42 -4.97 -5.40
N VAL A 83 -13.54 -4.76 -4.73
CA VAL A 83 -14.11 -3.44 -4.45
C VAL A 83 -13.93 -3.15 -2.96
N ARG A 84 -13.24 -2.05 -2.66
CA ARG A 84 -13.15 -1.49 -1.30
C ARG A 84 -14.06 -0.29 -1.21
N LEU A 85 -15.03 -0.39 -0.32
CA LEU A 85 -15.90 0.72 0.06
C LEU A 85 -15.37 1.36 1.34
N PRO A 86 -15.34 2.71 1.43
CA PRO A 86 -15.02 3.42 2.67
C PRO A 86 -16.06 3.15 3.78
#